data_AF-A0A6V8KNZ2-F1
#
_entry.id   AF-A0A6V8KNZ2-F1
#
_cell.length_a   1.000
_cell.length_b   1.000
_cell.length_c   1.000
_cell.angle_alpha   90.00
_cell.angle_beta   90.00
_cell.angle_gamma   90.00
#
_symmetry.space_group_name_H-M   'P 1'
#
loop_
_entity.id
_entity.type
_entity.pdbx_description
1 polymer ?
#
loop_
_entity_poly.entity_id
_entity_poly.type
_entity_poly.pdbx_seq_one_letter_code
_entity_poly.pdbx_strand_id
1 'polypeptide(L)'
;MARRCRGDGHPEGEVDDRVVGFYESLRGRYPDFPPYPDDSPWMSVPLDVGIDHVSVCMSFGEGSWPALDLIFDLAGRCGLTIYDPQDGKVIRPHS
;
A
#
# COMPACT_ATOMS: atom_id res chain seq x y z
N MET A 1 -26.65 -7.86 13.82
CA MET A 1 -25.67 -6.86 14.26
C MET A 1 -24.29 -7.25 13.75
N ALA A 2 -23.73 -6.49 12.80
CA ALA A 2 -22.29 -6.32 12.63
C ALA A 2 -22.10 -4.81 12.46
N ARG A 3 -21.51 -4.19 13.49
CA ARG A 3 -21.42 -2.75 13.66
C ARG A 3 -20.50 -2.20 12.57
N ARG A 4 -21.09 -1.56 11.55
CA ARG A 4 -20.37 -0.67 10.64
C ARG A 4 -19.64 0.35 11.51
N CYS A 5 -18.31 0.29 11.53
CA CYS A 5 -17.49 1.33 12.13
C CYS A 5 -17.81 2.64 11.39
N ARG A 6 -18.57 3.51 12.07
CA ARG A 6 -18.87 4.89 11.68
C ARG A 6 -18.14 5.79 12.67
N GLY A 7 -17.44 6.80 12.15
CA GLY A 7 -16.73 7.85 12.89
C GLY A 7 -15.24 7.57 12.93
N ASP A 8 -14.38 8.30 12.25
CA ASP A 8 -14.30 9.77 12.21
C ASP A 8 -14.20 10.31 10.78
N GLY A 9 -14.66 11.54 10.54
CA GLY A 9 -14.91 12.10 9.22
C GLY A 9 -13.73 12.01 8.25
N HIS A 10 -13.95 11.44 7.06
CA HIS A 10 -13.16 11.83 5.90
C HIS A 10 -13.52 13.29 5.61
N PRO A 11 -12.63 14.27 5.82
CA PRO A 11 -12.81 15.52 5.11
C PRO A 11 -12.91 15.18 3.62
N GLU A 12 -13.79 15.85 2.90
CA GLU A 12 -13.59 16.07 1.47
C GLU A 12 -12.25 16.82 1.36
N GLY A 13 -11.15 16.06 1.30
CA GLY A 13 -9.85 16.47 1.79
C GLY A 13 -8.75 16.24 0.75
N GLU A 14 -7.74 17.10 0.81
CA GLU A 14 -6.51 16.99 0.05
C GLU A 14 -5.84 15.62 0.31
N VAL A 15 -5.29 15.01 -0.74
CA VAL A 15 -4.58 13.74 -0.64
C VAL A 15 -3.36 13.94 0.27
N ASP A 16 -3.12 13.02 1.19
CA ASP A 16 -1.96 13.09 2.09
C ASP A 16 -0.65 12.98 1.27
N ASP A 17 0.21 14.01 1.33
CA ASP A 17 1.49 14.04 0.60
C ASP A 17 2.38 12.82 0.89
N ARG A 18 2.27 12.22 2.08
CA ARG A 18 3.02 11.02 2.45
C ARG A 18 2.54 9.81 1.65
N VAL A 19 1.23 9.73 1.44
CA VAL A 19 0.58 8.69 0.63
C VAL A 19 0.95 8.86 -0.83
N VAL A 20 0.96 10.10 -1.33
CA VAL A 20 1.44 10.43 -2.69
C VAL A 20 2.90 10.01 -2.85
N GLY A 21 3.77 10.39 -1.91
CA GLY A 21 5.20 10.05 -1.95
C GLY A 21 5.45 8.54 -1.93
N PHE A 22 4.70 7.80 -1.11
CA PHE A 22 4.74 6.34 -1.09
C PHE A 22 4.29 5.74 -2.42
N TYR A 23 3.13 6.16 -2.93
CA TYR A 23 2.56 5.65 -4.18
C TYR A 23 3.50 5.88 -5.38
N GLU A 24 4.00 7.11 -5.54
CA GLU A 24 4.89 7.48 -6.64
C GLU A 24 6.25 6.76 -6.56
N SER A 25 6.78 6.54 -5.35
CA SER A 25 8.02 5.78 -5.17
C SER A 25 7.84 4.29 -5.49
N LEU A 26 6.71 3.70 -5.05
CA LEU A 26 6.41 2.29 -5.26
C LEU A 26 6.21 1.99 -6.76
N ARG A 27 5.37 2.79 -7.43
CA ARG A 27 5.10 2.62 -8.86
C ARG A 27 6.31 2.88 -9.75
N GLY A 28 7.24 3.71 -9.28
CA GLY A 28 8.51 3.95 -9.97
C GLY A 28 9.40 2.70 -10.05
N ARG A 29 9.26 1.77 -9.08
CA ARG A 29 9.99 0.49 -9.08
C ARG A 29 9.16 -0.65 -9.66
N TYR A 30 7.86 -0.66 -9.37
CA TYR A 30 6.91 -1.69 -9.77
C TYR A 30 5.66 -1.04 -10.37
N PRO A 31 5.64 -0.79 -11.68
CA PRO A 31 4.51 -0.14 -12.35
C PRO A 31 3.19 -0.86 -12.09
N ASP A 32 2.14 -0.08 -11.82
CA ASP A 32 0.76 -0.55 -11.54
C ASP A 32 -0.13 -0.53 -12.79
N PHE A 33 0.47 -0.35 -13.97
CA PHE A 33 -0.22 -0.39 -15.26
C PHE A 33 0.51 -1.31 -16.24
N PRO A 34 -0.21 -1.97 -17.16
CA PRO A 34 0.40 -2.85 -18.16
C PRO A 34 1.21 -2.06 -19.19
N PRO A 35 2.23 -2.68 -19.83
CA PRO A 35 2.64 -4.07 -19.66
C PRO A 35 3.44 -4.31 -18.37
N TYR A 36 3.10 -5.38 -17.64
CA TYR A 36 3.83 -5.77 -16.44
C TYR A 36 5.08 -6.60 -16.79
N PRO A 37 6.21 -6.41 -16.09
CA PRO A 37 7.34 -7.33 -16.16
C PRO A 37 6.96 -8.76 -15.73
N ASP A 38 7.69 -9.77 -16.23
CA ASP A 38 7.49 -11.17 -15.83
C ASP A 38 7.68 -11.40 -14.31
N ASP A 39 8.51 -10.59 -13.67
CA ASP A 39 8.77 -10.60 -12.22
C ASP A 39 7.87 -9.63 -11.44
N SER A 40 6.74 -9.21 -12.02
CA SER A 40 5.80 -8.31 -11.36
C SER A 40 5.28 -8.94 -10.06
N PRO A 41 5.36 -8.22 -8.92
CA PRO A 41 4.83 -8.70 -7.65
C PRO A 41 3.30 -8.60 -7.57
N TRP A 42 2.66 -7.99 -8.58
CA TRP A 42 1.26 -7.62 -8.53
C TRP A 42 0.29 -8.74 -8.90
N MET A 43 -0.91 -8.66 -8.32
CA MET A 43 -2.11 -9.34 -8.83
C MET A 43 -2.79 -8.48 -9.91
N SER A 44 -3.86 -9.00 -10.53
CA SER A 44 -4.56 -8.32 -11.64
C SER A 44 -5.11 -6.91 -11.31
N VAL A 45 -5.27 -6.56 -10.03
CA VAL A 45 -5.63 -5.23 -9.55
C VAL A 45 -4.52 -4.76 -8.60
N PRO A 46 -3.41 -4.18 -9.10
CA PRO A 46 -2.15 -4.03 -8.36
C PRO A 46 -2.23 -3.09 -7.15
N LEU A 47 -2.70 -1.86 -7.37
CA LEU A 47 -2.79 -0.79 -6.38
C LEU A 47 -4.19 -0.16 -6.45
N ASP A 48 -4.75 0.17 -5.29
CA ASP A 48 -5.96 0.99 -5.15
C ASP A 48 -5.68 2.15 -4.19
N VAL A 49 -5.96 3.37 -4.62
CA VAL A 49 -5.53 4.59 -3.92
C VAL A 49 -6.75 5.33 -3.36
N GLY A 50 -6.80 5.43 -2.04
CA GLY A 50 -7.70 6.32 -1.31
C GLY A 50 -7.06 7.68 -1.04
N ILE A 51 -7.79 8.58 -0.39
CA ILE A 51 -7.29 9.91 -0.03
C ILE A 51 -6.14 9.82 1.00
N ASP A 52 -6.20 8.82 1.87
CA ASP A 52 -5.33 8.64 3.04
C ASP A 52 -4.55 7.31 3.04
N HIS A 53 -4.74 6.47 2.03
CA HIS A 53 -4.16 5.12 2.01
C HIS A 53 -3.92 4.60 0.60
N VAL A 54 -3.02 3.62 0.50
CA VAL A 54 -2.81 2.80 -0.70
C VAL A 54 -3.01 1.35 -0.29
N SER A 55 -3.94 0.66 -0.95
CA SER A 55 -4.11 -0.78 -0.85
C SER A 55 -3.23 -1.45 -1.89
N VAL A 56 -2.46 -2.46 -1.45
CA VAL A 56 -1.50 -3.18 -2.31
C VAL A 56 -1.94 -4.64 -2.43
N CYS A 57 -2.12 -5.12 -3.66
CA CYS A 57 -2.52 -6.49 -3.94
C CYS A 57 -1.40 -7.25 -4.65
N MET A 58 -0.80 -8.20 -3.93
CA MET A 58 0.41 -8.90 -4.35
C MET A 58 0.13 -10.37 -4.64
N SER A 59 0.87 -10.92 -5.60
CA SER A 59 0.88 -12.35 -5.89
C SER A 59 1.58 -13.08 -4.74
N PHE A 60 1.12 -14.28 -4.39
CA PHE A 60 1.75 -15.10 -3.36
C PHE A 60 2.97 -15.83 -3.95
N GLY A 61 4.16 -15.60 -3.41
CA GLY A 61 5.38 -16.31 -3.80
C GLY A 61 6.67 -15.57 -3.46
N GLU A 62 7.81 -16.25 -3.60
CA GLU A 62 9.15 -15.71 -3.29
C GLU A 62 9.51 -14.49 -4.15
N GLY A 63 8.99 -14.42 -5.39
CA GLY A 63 9.17 -13.27 -6.28
C GLY A 63 8.59 -11.96 -5.74
N SER A 64 7.66 -12.03 -4.79
CA SER A 64 6.99 -10.87 -4.20
C SER A 64 7.70 -10.36 -2.92
N TRP A 65 8.67 -11.10 -2.37
CA TRP A 65 9.38 -10.69 -1.15
C TRP A 65 10.17 -9.39 -1.30
N PRO A 66 10.91 -9.15 -2.40
CA PRO A 66 11.61 -7.88 -2.58
C PRO A 66 10.66 -6.67 -2.62
N ALA A 67 9.44 -6.86 -3.13
CA ALA A 67 8.41 -5.83 -3.11
C ALA A 67 7.86 -5.59 -1.71
N LEU A 68 7.71 -6.64 -0.88
CA LEU A 68 7.33 -6.48 0.53
C LEU A 68 8.39 -5.67 1.30
N ASP A 69 9.67 -6.03 1.18
CA ASP A 69 10.75 -5.28 1.83
C ASP A 69 10.75 -3.80 1.42
N LEU A 70 10.56 -3.53 0.12
CA LEU A 70 10.43 -2.16 -0.38
C LEU A 70 9.23 -1.42 0.22
N ILE A 71 8.07 -2.08 0.34
CA ILE A 71 6.87 -1.48 0.94
C ILE A 71 7.13 -1.09 2.39
N PHE A 72 7.79 -1.95 3.18
CA PHE A 72 8.15 -1.63 4.57
C PHE A 72 9.13 -0.46 4.68
N ASP A 73 10.16 -0.43 3.83
CA ASP A 73 11.14 0.67 3.78
C ASP A 73 10.46 2.00 3.39
N LEU A 74 9.68 2.01 2.31
CA LEU A 74 8.97 3.21 1.85
C LEU A 74 7.96 3.71 2.89
N ALA A 75 7.20 2.81 3.50
CA ALA A 75 6.27 3.17 4.56
C ALA A 75 6.99 3.78 5.78
N GLY A 76 8.17 3.27 6.15
CA GLY A 76 9.00 3.85 7.21
C GLY A 76 9.52 5.25 6.85
N ARG A 77 9.96 5.45 5.60
CA ARG A 77 10.43 6.76 5.11
C ARG A 77 9.32 7.81 5.01
N CYS A 78 8.13 7.39 4.60
CA CYS A 78 6.96 8.26 4.50
C CYS A 78 6.21 8.43 5.84
N GLY A 79 6.63 7.74 6.90
CA GLY A 79 5.95 7.80 8.20
C GLY A 79 4.53 7.22 8.16
N LEU A 80 4.30 6.21 7.32
CA LEU A 80 3.03 5.52 7.15
C LEU A 80 2.93 4.30 8.05
N THR A 81 1.70 3.90 8.36
CA THR A 81 1.41 2.65 9.08
C THR A 81 0.94 1.61 8.08
N ILE A 82 1.45 0.38 8.21
CA ILE A 82 1.02 -0.76 7.40
C ILE A 82 -0.08 -1.49 8.16
N TYR A 83 -1.20 -1.74 7.48
CA TYR A 83 -2.24 -2.63 7.95
C TYR A 83 -2.24 -3.90 7.09
N ASP A 84 -2.07 -5.05 7.71
CA ASP A 84 -2.21 -6.36 7.09
C ASP A 84 -3.63 -6.90 7.37
N PRO A 85 -4.53 -6.91 6.36
CA PRO A 85 -5.90 -7.40 6.53
C PRO A 85 -6.00 -8.92 6.69
N GLN A 86 -4.94 -9.68 6.38
CA GLN A 86 -4.94 -11.15 6.48
C GLN A 86 -4.85 -11.61 7.93
N ASP A 87 -3.98 -10.97 8.71
CA ASP A 87 -3.77 -11.27 10.13
C ASP A 87 -4.38 -10.20 11.07
N GLY A 88 -4.90 -9.11 10.50
CA GLY A 88 -5.42 -7.97 11.25
C GLY A 88 -4.34 -7.18 11.99
N LYS A 89 -3.09 -7.27 11.53
CA LYS A 89 -1.92 -6.64 12.17
C LYS A 89 -1.74 -5.20 11.71
N VAL A 90 -1.32 -4.36 12.65
CA VAL A 90 -0.91 -2.98 12.40
C VAL A 90 0.57 -2.88 12.72
N ILE A 91 1.37 -2.49 11.74
CA ILE A 91 2.82 -2.37 11.86
C ILE A 91 3.21 -0.92 11.60
N ARG A 92 4.03 -0.38 12.49
CA ARG A 92 4.66 0.94 12.31
C ARG A 92 6.11 0.69 11.97
N PRO A 93 6.49 0.77 10.68
CA PRO A 93 7.89 0.60 10.30
C PRO A 93 8.71 1.69 10.96
N HIS A 94 9.85 1.30 11.54
CA HIS A 94 10.79 2.25 12.12
C HIS A 94 11.64 2.84 11.00
N SER A 95 11.79 4.17 10.97
CA SER A 95 12.67 4.90 10.07
C SER A 95 14.15 4.77 10.47
#